data_AF-D1AGM8-F1
#
_entry.id   AF-D1AGM8-F1
#
_cell.length_a   1.000
_cell.length_b   1.000
_cell.length_c   1.000
_cell.angle_alpha   90.00
_cell.angle_beta   90.00
_cell.angle_gamma   90.00
#
_symmetry.space_group_name_H-M   'P 1'
#
loop_
_entity.id
_entity.type
_entity.pdbx_description
1 polymer ?
#
loop_
_entity_poly.entity_id
_entity_poly.type
_entity_poly.pdbx_seq_one_letter_code
_entity_poly.pdbx_strand_id
1 'polypeptide(L)' 'MGFKEEAEYIEVKLTNGRTAYLEVIEGELTGVALEWIKVSVEF' A
#
# COMPACT_ATOMS: atom_id res chain seq x y z
N MET A 1 17.99 0.40 -16.00
CA MET A 1 17.59 -0.74 -15.16
C MET A 1 16.18 -0.45 -14.68
N GLY A 2 15.24 -1.37 -14.92
CA GLY A 2 13.80 -1.13 -14.73
C GLY A 2 13.37 -1.52 -13.32
N PHE A 3 12.71 -0.59 -12.64
CA PHE A 3 11.99 -0.81 -11.41
C PHE A 3 10.53 -1.10 -11.79
N LYS A 4 9.96 -2.20 -11.30
CA LYS A 4 8.55 -2.54 -11.48
C LYS A 4 7.86 -2.46 -10.12
N GLU A 5 6.75 -1.76 -10.09
CA GLU A 5 5.93 -1.54 -8.89
C GLU A 5 4.47 -1.86 -9.25
N GLU A 6 3.81 -2.63 -8.39
CA GLU A 6 2.38 -2.91 -8.43
C GLU A 6 1.75 -2.43 -7.12
N ALA A 7 0.64 -1.68 -7.23
CA ALA A 7 -0.03 -1.07 -6.08
C ALA A 7 -1.47 -1.57 -5.99
N GLU A 8 -1.84 -2.13 -4.85
CA GLU A 8 -3.21 -2.51 -4.50
C GLU A 8 -3.80 -1.54 -3.47
N TYR A 9 -5.03 -1.11 -3.71
CA TYR A 9 -5.73 -0.17 -2.83
C TYR A 9 -6.85 -0.91 -2.08
N ILE A 10 -6.78 -0.90 -0.75
CA ILE A 10 -7.75 -1.54 0.13
C ILE A 10 -8.45 -0.46 0.98
N GLU A 11 -9.76 -0.38 0.85
CA GLU A 11 -10.60 0.43 1.74
C GLU A 11 -10.90 -0.37 3.02
N VAL A 12 -10.66 0.24 4.18
CA VAL A 12 -10.91 -0.38 5.49
C VAL A 12 -11.77 0.51 6.37
N LYS A 13 -12.78 -0.08 7.00
CA LYS A 13 -13.59 0.59 8.00
C LYS A 13 -12.99 0.41 9.39
N LEU A 14 -12.56 1.51 10.00
CA LEU A 14 -12.01 1.52 11.35
C LEU A 14 -13.11 1.33 12.40
N THR A 15 -12.73 0.86 13.59
CA THR A 15 -13.66 0.62 14.71
C THR A 15 -14.37 1.88 15.19
N ASN A 16 -13.76 3.05 14.95
CA ASN A 16 -14.35 4.36 15.24
C ASN A 16 -15.33 4.85 14.16
N GLY A 17 -15.65 4.01 13.16
CA GLY A 17 -16.56 4.32 12.06
C GLY A 17 -15.95 5.10 10.90
N ARG A 18 -14.67 5.48 10.98
CA ARG A 18 -13.96 6.18 9.89
C ARG A 18 -13.48 5.22 8.81
N THR A 19 -13.23 5.75 7.64
CA THR A 19 -12.60 5.03 6.53
C THR A 19 -11.10 5.30 6.53
N ALA A 20 -10.31 4.25 6.35
CA ALA A 20 -8.88 4.33 6.07
C ALA A 20 -8.61 3.70 4.70
N TYR A 21 -7.59 4.21 4.01
CA TYR A 21 -7.15 3.68 2.74
C TYR A 21 -5.74 3.12 2.91
N LEU A 22 -5.59 1.83 2.62
CA LEU A 22 -4.30 1.14 2.57
C LEU A 22 -3.87 1.07 1.11
N GLU A 23 -2.63 1.45 0.85
CA GLU A 23 -1.95 1.27 -0.43
C GLU A 23 -0.84 0.24 -0.17
N VAL A 24 -1.03 -0.98 -0.66
CA VAL A 24 -0.06 -2.08 -0.57
C VAL A 24 0.78 -2.01 -1.83
N ILE A 25 2.09 -1.87 -1.64
CA ILE A 25 3.02 -1.66 -2.75
C ILE A 25 4.00 -2.82 -2.76
N GLU A 26 4.02 -3.53 -3.89
CA GLU A 26 4.96 -4.59 -4.20
C GLU A 26 5.94 -4.08 -5.25
N GLY A 27 7.22 -4.05 -4.89
CA GLY A 27 8.30 -3.57 -5.76
C GLY A 27 9.38 -4.63 -5.95
N GLU A 28 9.97 -4.67 -7.14
CA GLU A 28 11.18 -5.47 -7.40
C GLU A 28 12.33 -4.55 -7.79
N LEU A 29 13.42 -4.59 -7.00
CA LEU A 29 14.65 -3.85 -7.29
C LEU A 29 15.82 -4.84 -7.39
N THR A 30 16.35 -5.00 -8.61
CA THR A 30 17.56 -5.81 -8.87
C THR A 30 17.49 -7.24 -8.34
N GLY A 31 16.33 -7.90 -8.44
CA GLY A 31 16.10 -9.26 -7.96
C GLY A 31 15.79 -9.37 -6.46
N VAL A 32 15.61 -8.25 -5.77
CA VAL A 32 15.12 -8.19 -4.38
C VAL A 32 13.65 -7.78 -4.40
N ALA A 33 12.80 -8.63 -3.83
CA ALA A 33 11.40 -8.31 -3.58
C ALA A 33 11.29 -7.35 -2.37
N LEU A 34 10.47 -6.33 -2.52
CA LEU A 34 10.19 -5.32 -1.50
C LEU A 34 8.67 -5.20 -1.35
N GLU A 35 8.20 -5.23 -0.11
CA GLU A 35 6.78 -5.07 0.23
C GLU A 35 6.66 -3.97 1.30
N TRP A 36 5.77 -2.99 1.07
CA TRP A 36 5.43 -2.01 2.09
C TRP A 36 3.98 -1.55 2.00
N ILE A 37 3.44 -1.09 3.12
CA ILE A 37 2.05 -0.63 3.23
C ILE A 37 2.07 0.85 3.60
N LYS A 38 1.42 1.67 2.78
CA LYS A 38 1.18 3.08 3.06
C LYS A 38 -0.26 3.25 3.54
N VAL A 39 -0.43 3.95 4.66
CA VAL A 39 -1.74 4.12 5.31
C VAL A 39 -2.11 5.60 5.30
N SER A 40 -3.25 5.94 4.70
CA SER A 40 -3.81 7.30 4.71
C SER A 40 -5.16 7.30 5.44
N VAL A 41 -5.34 8.24 6.38
CA VAL A 41 -6.57 8.41 7.17
C VAL A 41 -7.09 9.83 6.97
N GLU A 42 -8.33 9.97 6.50
CA GLU A 42 -9.01 11.27 6.40
C GLU A 42 -9.55 11.69 7.77
N PHE A 43 -9.38 12.97 8.13
CA PHE A 43 -9.72 13.53 9.45
C PHE A 43 -11.04 14.29 9.47
#